data_AF-B7J4G1-F1
#
_entry.id   AF-B7J4G1-F1
#
_cell.length_a   1.000
_cell.length_b   1.000
_cell.length_c   1.000
_cell.angle_alpha   90.00
_cell.angle_beta   90.00
_cell.angle_gamma   90.00
#
_symmetry.space_group_name_H-M   'P 1'
#
loop_
_entity.id
_entity.type
_entity.pdbx_description
1 polymer ?
#
loop_
_entity_poly.entity_id
_entity_poly.type
_entity_poly.pdbx_seq_one_letter_code
_entity_poly.pdbx_strand_id
1 'polypeptide(L)' 'MNDTDRQARIHHLQNRRHALLQRREQRGAPVASIDMELNVVRSELQALYEVGRLQAPHRATQHGFPLQSRG' A
#
# COMPACT_ATOMS: atom_id res chain seq x y z
N MET A 1 -6.77 3.97 -13.89
CA MET A 1 -5.33 3.97 -13.55
C MET A 1 -4.87 2.52 -13.71
N ASN A 2 -3.94 2.24 -14.61
CA ASN A 2 -3.57 0.86 -14.93
C ASN A 2 -2.77 0.23 -13.77
N ASP A 3 -2.81 -1.09 -13.64
CA ASP A 3 -2.05 -1.82 -12.62
C ASP A 3 -0.53 -1.56 -12.71
N THR A 4 -0.01 -1.39 -13.93
CA THR A 4 1.39 -1.03 -14.17
C THR A 4 1.74 0.36 -13.62
N ASP A 5 0.89 1.37 -13.86
CA ASP A 5 1.08 2.72 -13.31
C ASP A 5 1.00 2.72 -11.78
N ARG A 6 0.10 1.91 -11.22
CA ARG A 6 -0.05 1.75 -9.78
C ARG A 6 1.17 1.10 -9.15
N GLN A 7 1.69 0.01 -9.73
CA GLN A 7 2.91 -0.65 -9.26
C GLN A 7 4.13 0.28 -9.36
N ALA A 8 4.27 1.03 -10.46
CA ALA A 8 5.33 2.01 -10.61
C ALA A 8 5.28 3.09 -9.50
N ARG A 9 4.08 3.57 -9.17
CA ARG A 9 3.87 4.56 -8.11
C ARG A 9 4.16 4.01 -6.71
N ILE A 10 3.76 2.77 -6.43
CA ILE A 10 4.11 2.07 -5.17
C ILE A 10 5.63 1.97 -5.04
N HIS A 11 6.32 1.54 -6.09
CA HIS A 11 7.79 1.42 -6.08
C HIS A 11 8.47 2.78 -5.87
N HIS A 12 7.98 3.84 -6.53
CA HIS A 12 8.48 5.19 -6.32
C HIS A 12 8.33 5.67 -4.88
N LEU A 13 7.15 5.45 -4.27
CA LEU A 13 6.89 5.83 -2.87
C LEU A 13 7.73 5.03 -1.87
N GLN A 14 7.98 3.74 -2.14
CA GLN A 14 8.86 2.92 -1.31
C GLN A 14 10.31 3.43 -1.35
N ASN A 15 10.81 3.79 -2.54
CA ASN A 15 12.14 4.39 -2.68
C ASN A 15 12.23 5.73 -1.96
N ARG A 16 11.19 6.57 -2.07
CA ARG A 16 11.12 7.85 -1.35
C ARG A 16 11.12 7.64 0.17
N ARG A 17 10.40 6.64 0.68
CA ARG A 17 10.40 6.27 2.10
C ARG A 17 11.81 5.91 2.57
N HIS A 18 12.54 5.08 1.81
CA HIS A 18 13.91 4.71 2.17
C HIS A 18 14.85 5.91 2.19
N ALA A 19 14.76 6.81 1.19
CA ALA A 19 15.57 8.02 1.17
C ALA A 19 15.29 8.95 2.37
N LEU A 20 14.02 9.09 2.77
CA LEU A 20 13.62 9.87 3.95
C LEU A 20 14.15 9.26 5.25
N LEU A 21 14.07 7.93 5.40
CA LEU A 21 14.62 7.24 6.56
C LEU A 21 16.15 7.42 6.65
N GLN A 22 16.87 7.29 5.53
CA GLN A 22 18.31 7.55 5.50
C GLN A 22 18.65 8.99 5.86
N ARG A 23 17.85 9.97 5.40
CA ARG A 23 18.03 11.38 5.79
C ARG A 23 17.78 11.59 7.28
N ARG A 24 16.83 10.87 7.88
CA ARG A 24 16.52 10.95 9.31
C ARG A 24 17.70 10.52 10.19
N GLU A 25 18.50 9.57 9.72
CA GLU A 25 19.71 9.10 10.42
C GLU A 25 20.87 10.09 10.36
N GLN A 26 20.80 11.11 9.50
CA GLN A 26 21.83 12.14 9.41
C GLN A 26 21.78 13.07 10.63
N ARG A 27 22.96 13.37 11.16
CA ARG A 27 23.10 14.27 12.30
C ARG A 27 22.71 15.69 11.92
N GLY A 28 21.77 16.28 12.65
CA GLY A 28 21.23 17.62 12.37
C GLY A 28 20.08 17.64 11.35
N ALA A 29 19.56 16.47 10.96
CA ALA A 29 18.42 16.39 10.08
C ALA A 29 17.15 17.02 10.71
N PRO A 30 16.30 17.68 9.91
CA PRO A 30 15.04 18.25 10.39
C PRO A 30 14.01 17.12 10.59
N VAL A 31 14.14 16.38 11.70
CA VAL A 31 13.36 15.17 12.00
C VAL A 31 11.85 15.39 11.87
N ALA A 32 11.33 16.50 12.41
CA ALA A 32 9.90 16.82 12.32
C ALA A 32 9.41 16.97 10.87
N SER A 33 10.18 17.62 10.00
CA SER A 33 9.85 17.75 8.58
C SER A 33 9.92 16.40 7.86
N ILE A 34 10.92 15.58 8.20
CA ILE A 34 11.07 14.23 7.63
C ILE A 34 9.91 13.33 8.05
N ASP A 35 9.48 13.39 9.32
CA ASP A 35 8.35 12.63 9.83
C ASP A 35 7.03 13.08 9.16
N MET A 36 6.85 14.37 8.86
CA MET A 36 5.72 14.85 8.06
C MET A 36 5.73 14.27 6.64
N GLU A 37 6.88 14.26 5.95
CA GLU A 37 6.98 13.64 4.63
C GLU A 37 6.74 12.12 4.68
N LEU A 38 7.23 11.44 5.72
CA LEU A 38 6.97 10.00 5.91
C LEU A 38 5.49 9.71 6.11
N ASN A 39 4.76 10.57 6.84
CA ASN A 39 3.31 10.44 7.00
C ASN A 39 2.58 10.58 5.66
N VAL A 40 2.97 11.55 4.82
CA VAL A 40 2.39 11.70 3.46
C VAL A 40 2.62 10.45 2.62
N VAL A 41 3.87 9.96 2.57
CA VAL A 41 4.21 8.75 1.82
C VAL A 41 3.43 7.53 2.32
N ARG A 42 3.24 7.41 3.63
CA ARG A 42 2.44 6.33 4.24
C ARG A 42 0.97 6.43 3.81
N SER A 43 0.36 7.62 3.89
CA SER A 43 -1.03 7.83 3.47
C SER A 43 -1.24 7.52 1.99
N GLU A 44 -0.31 7.93 1.12
CA GLU A 44 -0.41 7.67 -0.31
C GLU A 44 -0.26 6.16 -0.63
N LEU A 45 0.68 5.48 0.02
CA LEU A 45 0.80 4.02 -0.08
C LEU A 45 -0.48 3.32 0.37
N GLN A 46 -1.07 3.75 1.50
CA GLN A 46 -2.31 3.17 2.00
C GLN A 46 -3.46 3.35 1.00
N ALA A 47 -3.63 4.56 0.45
CA ALA A 47 -4.65 4.83 -0.56
C ALA A 47 -4.47 3.94 -1.81
N LEU A 48 -3.22 3.78 -2.27
CA LEU A 48 -2.93 2.89 -3.40
C LEU A 48 -3.25 1.43 -3.10
N TYR A 49 -3.00 0.94 -1.88
CA TYR A 49 -3.37 -0.42 -1.48
C TYR A 49 -4.89 -0.61 -1.38
N GLU A 50 -5.60 0.33 -0.78
CA GLU A 50 -7.07 0.31 -0.66
C GLU A 50 -7.74 0.31 -2.03
N VAL A 51 -7.27 1.15 -2.96
CA VAL A 51 -7.76 1.22 -4.34
C VAL A 51 -7.56 -0.11 -5.09
N GLY A 52 -6.49 -0.86 -4.79
CA GLY A 52 -6.34 -2.20 -5.35
C GLY A 52 -7.19 -3.26 -4.69
N ARG A 53 -7.40 -3.15 -3.37
CA ARG A 53 -8.29 -4.07 -2.65
C ARG A 53 -9.72 -3.95 -3.18
N LEU A 54 -10.16 -2.73 -3.49
CA LEU A 54 -11.48 -2.47 -4.07
C LEU A 54 -11.58 -2.91 -5.54
N GLN A 55 -10.48 -2.86 -6.29
CA GLN A 55 -10.40 -3.37 -7.67
C GLN A 55 -10.19 -4.90 -7.77
N ALA A 56 -9.97 -5.58 -6.65
CA ALA A 56 -10.04 -7.04 -6.56
C ALA A 56 -11.42 -7.46 -6.04
N PRO A 57 -12.50 -7.41 -6.85
CA PRO A 57 -13.77 -7.96 -6.43
C PRO A 57 -13.61 -9.49 -6.28
N HIS A 58 -13.94 -9.98 -5.10
CA HIS A 58 -14.53 -11.30 -4.88
C HIS A 58 -13.79 -12.52 -5.47
N ARG A 59 -12.69 -12.93 -4.81
CA ARG A 59 -12.35 -14.37 -4.71
C ARG A 59 -12.50 -14.92 -3.30
N ALA A 60 -13.19 -14.20 -2.43
CA ALA A 60 -13.73 -14.76 -1.19
C ALA A 60 -15.23 -15.03 -1.42
N THR A 61 -15.60 -16.31 -1.26
CA THR A 61 -16.99 -16.78 -1.08
C THR A 61 -17.81 -17.15 -2.34
N GLN A 62 -17.35 -18.12 -3.14
CA GLN A 62 -18.23 -19.03 -3.90
C GLN A 62 -17.69 -20.48 -3.90
N HIS A 63 -17.38 -21.00 -2.71
CA HIS A 63 -17.42 -22.45 -2.48
C HIS A 63 -18.36 -22.70 -1.31
N GLY A 64 -19.63 -22.38 -1.54
CA GLY A 64 -20.71 -22.98 -0.77
C GLY A 64 -20.64 -24.48 -1.01
N PHE A 65 -20.36 -25.22 0.06
CA PHE A 65 -20.41 -26.67 0.12
C PHE A 65 -21.72 -27.16 -0.54
N PRO A 66 -21.70 -28.13 -1.47
CA PRO A 66 -22.93 -28.83 -1.80
C PRO A 66 -23.29 -29.69 -0.59
N LEU A 67 -24.31 -29.25 0.15
CA LEU A 67 -25.05 -30.09 1.09
C LEU A 67 -25.69 -31.21 0.27
N GLN A 68 -25.02 -32.36 0.16
CA GLN A 68 -25.63 -33.57 -0.38
C GLN A 68 -26.65 -34.08 0.64
N SER A 69 -27.86 -33.54 0.55
CA SER A 69 -29.05 -34.15 1.11
C SER A 69 -29.41 -35.34 0.22
N ARG A 70 -29.08 -36.55 0.65
CA ARG A 70 -29.60 -37.77 0.04
C ARG A 70 -30.12 -38.66 1.17
N GLY A 71 -31.44 -38.90 1.13
CA GLY A 71 -32.16 -39.77 2.05
C GLY A 71 -31.96 -41.24 1.78
#